data_AF-A0AAU0QHW7-F1
#
_entry.id   AF-A0AAU0QHW7-F1
#
_cell.length_a   1.000
_cell.length_b   1.000
_cell.length_c   1.000
_cell.angle_alpha   90.00
_cell.angle_beta   90.00
_cell.angle_gamma   90.00
#
_symmetry.space_group_name_H-M   'P 1'
#
loop_
_entity.id
_entity.type
_entity.pdbx_description
1 polymer ?
#
loop_
_entity_poly.entity_id
_entity_poly.type
_entity_poly.pdbx_seq_one_letter_code
_entity_poly.pdbx_strand_id
1 'polypeptide(L)' 'MSDLKFQRVTDEQLREHRRVLEAKLDVASYLGVEGESLSYRDLYDLANLGILTEEDRVIYDRLLQIEFMLGER' A
#
# COMPACT_ATOMS: atom_id res chain seq x y z
N MET A 1 -32.92 -6.59 -7.47
CA MET A 1 -31.68 -6.52 -8.26
C MET A 1 -30.84 -5.42 -7.64
N SER A 2 -29.66 -5.73 -7.08
CA SER A 2 -28.82 -4.72 -6.43
C SER A 2 -28.14 -3.88 -7.50
N ASP A 3 -28.41 -2.57 -7.49
CA ASP A 3 -27.74 -1.59 -8.34
C ASP A 3 -26.22 -1.61 -8.08
N LEU A 4 -25.45 -2.16 -9.01
CA LEU A 4 -24.00 -1.98 -9.03
C LEU A 4 -23.71 -0.51 -9.34
N LYS A 5 -23.44 0.28 -8.29
CA LYS A 5 -22.95 1.64 -8.44
C LYS A 5 -21.45 1.60 -8.70
N PHE A 6 -21.06 1.70 -9.97
CA PHE A 6 -19.67 1.95 -10.35
C PHE A 6 -19.32 3.38 -9.96
N GLN A 7 -18.72 3.56 -8.79
CA GLN A 7 -18.17 4.83 -8.39
C GLN A 7 -16.86 5.03 -9.14
N ARG A 8 -16.79 6.03 -10.02
CA ARG A 8 -15.55 6.39 -10.69
C ARG A 8 -14.61 6.95 -9.62
N VAL A 9 -13.59 6.18 -9.28
CA VAL A 9 -12.55 6.62 -8.34
C VAL A 9 -11.65 7.61 -9.09
N THR A 10 -11.44 8.79 -8.52
CA THR A 10 -10.52 9.79 -9.09
C THR A 10 -9.08 9.52 -8.66
N ASP A 11 -8.11 10.02 -9.40
CA ASP A 11 -6.69 9.93 -9.04
C ASP A 11 -6.41 10.53 -7.65
N GLU A 12 -7.13 11.57 -7.26
CA GLU A 12 -7.04 12.16 -5.92
C GLU A 12 -7.52 11.21 -4.83
N GLN A 13 -8.63 10.50 -5.06
CA GLN A 13 -9.12 9.47 -4.15
C GLN A 13 -8.18 8.28 -4.06
N LEU A 14 -7.55 7.90 -5.18
CA LEU A 14 -6.51 6.87 -5.22
C LEU A 14 -5.29 7.28 -4.40
N ARG A 15 -4.82 8.53 -4.54
CA ARG A 15 -3.70 9.06 -3.75
C ARG A 15 -4.02 9.14 -2.26
N GLU A 16 -5.23 9.56 -1.90
CA GLU A 16 -5.65 9.59 -0.51
C GLU A 16 -5.75 8.18 0.08
N HIS A 17 -6.31 7.24 -0.69
CA HIS A 17 -6.36 5.84 -0.28
C HIS A 17 -4.95 5.24 -0.13
N ARG A 18 -4.00 5.62 -0.99
CA ARG A 18 -2.58 5.25 -0.86
C ARG A 18 -2.02 5.70 0.47
N ARG A 19 -2.20 6.97 0.84
CA ARG A 19 -1.74 7.52 2.14
C ARG A 19 -2.33 6.79 3.33
N VAL A 20 -3.62 6.44 3.28
CA VAL A 20 -4.28 5.68 4.35
C VAL A 20 -3.67 4.29 4.49
N LEU A 21 -3.35 3.62 3.39
CA LEU A 21 -2.71 2.31 3.39
C LEU A 21 -1.26 2.39 3.87
N GLU A 22 -0.50 3.38 3.40
CA GLU A 22 0.85 3.69 3.89
C GLU A 22 0.87 3.94 5.41
N ALA A 23 -0.13 4.66 5.94
CA ALA A 23 -0.25 4.92 7.38
C ALA A 23 -0.70 3.70 8.20
N LYS A 24 -1.32 2.70 7.56
CA LYS A 24 -1.75 1.45 8.21
C LYS A 24 -0.63 0.42 8.31
N LEU A 25 0.32 0.47 7.38
CA LEU A 25 1.56 -0.28 7.54
C LEU A 25 2.27 0.25 8.78
N ASP A 26 2.43 -0.61 9.80
CA ASP A 26 3.29 -0.28 10.94
C ASP A 26 4.76 -0.48 10.53
N VAL A 27 5.22 0.42 9.68
CA VAL A 27 6.56 0.38 9.08
C VAL A 27 7.66 0.46 10.14
N ALA A 28 7.37 1.10 11.27
CA ALA A 28 8.30 1.20 12.40
C ALA A 28 8.62 -0.17 13.02
N SER A 29 7.72 -1.15 12.90
CA SER A 29 7.98 -2.52 13.33
C SER A 29 9.02 -3.26 12.47
N TYR A 30 9.20 -2.83 11.22
CA TYR A 30 10.15 -3.40 10.26
C TYR A 30 11.47 -2.60 10.18
N LEU A 31 11.40 -1.29 10.40
CA LEU A 31 12.54 -0.40 10.55
C LEU A 31 13.09 -0.53 11.97
N GLY A 32 13.90 -1.55 12.23
CA GLY A 32 14.43 -1.84 13.56
C GLY A 32 15.25 -0.72 14.25
N VAL A 33 15.47 0.45 13.63
CA VAL A 33 16.17 1.61 14.22
C VAL A 33 15.67 2.89 13.52
N GLU A 34 15.50 3.98 14.28
CA GLU A 34 15.25 5.33 13.76
C GLU A 34 16.07 5.64 12.49
N GLY A 35 15.39 5.77 11.36
CA GLY A 35 15.99 6.05 10.06
C GLY A 35 14.90 6.11 8.99
N GLU A 36 15.14 6.96 7.98
CA GLU A 36 14.24 7.41 6.90
C GLU A 36 13.00 6.56 6.59
N SER A 37 11.89 7.26 6.30
CA SER A 37 10.63 6.72 5.77
C SER A 37 10.90 5.58 4.80
N LEU A 38 10.50 4.36 5.16
CA LEU A 38 10.79 3.14 4.42
C LEU A 38 10.39 3.34 2.95
N SER A 39 11.35 3.12 2.05
CA SER A 39 11.10 3.29 0.63
C SER A 39 10.26 2.12 0.13
N TYR A 40 9.53 2.32 -0.97
CA TYR A 40 8.74 1.25 -1.57
C TYR A 40 9.56 0.00 -1.94
N ARG A 41 10.87 0.16 -2.20
CA ARG A 41 11.79 -0.96 -2.44
C ARG A 41 11.95 -1.84 -1.20
N ASP A 42 12.01 -1.22 -0.03
CA ASP A 42 12.16 -1.95 1.22
C ASP A 42 10.90 -2.77 1.52
N LEU A 43 9.69 -2.26 1.20
CA LEU A 43 8.44 -3.06 1.29
C LEU A 43 8.46 -4.27 0.35
N TYR A 44 8.95 -4.09 -0.88
CA TYR A 44 9.10 -5.18 -1.84
C TYR A 44 10.08 -6.26 -1.35
N ASP A 45 11.20 -5.85 -0.76
CA ASP A 45 12.19 -6.77 -0.20
C ASP A 45 11.63 -7.50 1.02
N LEU A 46 10.92 -6.82 1.92
CA LEU A 46 10.23 -7.43 3.06
C LEU A 46 9.16 -8.45 2.62
N ALA A 47 8.41 -8.14 1.56
CA ALA A 47 7.43 -9.05 0.97
C ALA A 47 8.10 -10.31 0.41
N ASN A 48 9.21 -10.15 -0.31
CA ASN A 48 9.97 -11.26 -0.90
C ASN A 48 10.68 -12.13 0.14
N LEU A 49 11.13 -11.52 1.24
CA LEU A 49 11.76 -12.24 2.35
C LEU A 49 10.73 -12.95 3.24
N GLY A 50 9.42 -12.74 3.00
CA GLY A 50 8.35 -13.33 3.80
C GLY A 50 8.30 -12.78 5.22
N ILE A 51 8.80 -11.56 5.42
CA ILE A 51 8.86 -10.89 6.73
C ILE A 51 7.56 -10.15 7.03
N LEU A 52 6.83 -9.73 5.99
CA LEU A 52 5.52 -9.09 6.16
C LEU A 52 4.52 -10.04 6.82
N THR A 53 3.75 -9.50 7.76
CA THR A 53 2.55 -10.17 8.25
C THR A 53 1.54 -10.37 7.11
N GLU A 54 0.59 -11.29 7.30
CA GLU A 54 -0.48 -11.51 6.32
C GLU A 54 -1.30 -10.23 6.08
N GLU A 55 -1.54 -9.44 7.13
CA GLU A 55 -2.25 -8.16 7.05
C GLU A 55 -1.45 -7.13 6.24
N ASP A 56 -0.15 -7.00 6.50
CA ASP A 56 0.71 -6.05 5.79
C ASP A 56 0.91 -6.43 4.32
N ARG A 57 0.92 -7.73 4.02
CA ARG A 57 0.96 -8.21 2.63
C ARG A 57 -0.30 -7.81 1.86
N VAL A 58 -1.47 -7.89 2.48
CA VAL A 58 -2.73 -7.44 1.86
C VAL A 58 -2.68 -5.92 1.60
N ILE A 59 -2.12 -5.15 2.52
CA ILE A 59 -1.94 -3.70 2.34
C ILE A 59 -0.97 -3.43 1.18
N TYR A 60 0.15 -4.15 1.12
CA TYR A 60 1.13 -4.05 0.03
C TYR A 60 0.51 -4.35 -1.35
N ASP A 61 -0.24 -5.45 -1.47
CA ASP A 61 -0.93 -5.81 -2.71
C ASP A 61 -1.95 -4.74 -3.13
N ARG A 62 -2.59 -4.08 -2.16
CA ARG A 62 -3.54 -2.99 -2.42
C ARG A 62 -2.83 -1.71 -2.87
N LEU A 63 -1.66 -1.40 -2.33
CA LEU A 63 -0.82 -0.29 -2.78
C LEU A 63 -0.38 -0.50 -4.23
N LEU A 64 0.10 -1.70 -4.57
CA LEU A 64 0.44 -2.10 -5.94
C LEU A 64 -0.72 -1.87 -6.92
N GLN A 65 -1.94 -2.24 -6.51
CA GLN A 65 -3.13 -2.04 -7.32
C GLN A 65 -3.43 -0.55 -7.56
N ILE A 66 -3.28 0.29 -6.53
CA ILE A 66 -3.49 1.74 -6.63
C ILE A 66 -2.47 2.37 -7.57
N GLU A 67 -1.19 2.02 -7.44
CA GLU A 67 -0.13 2.51 -8.33
C GLU A 67 -0.39 2.12 -9.79
N PHE A 68 -0.84 0.88 -10.02
CA PHE A 68 -1.23 0.42 -11.34
C PHE A 68 -2.41 1.23 -11.91
N MET A 69 -3.41 1.55 -11.08
CA MET A 69 -4.54 2.40 -11.48
C MET A 69 -4.15 3.84 -11.76
N LEU A 70 -3.14 4.37 -11.06
CA LEU A 70 -2.58 5.71 -11.26
C LEU A 70 -1.61 5.79 -12.46
N GLY A 71 -1.09 4.65 -12.93
CA GLY A 71 -0.09 4.61 -14.01
C GLY A 71 1.26 5.20 -13.60
N GLU A 72 1.57 5.23 -12.30
CA GLU A 72 2.80 5.81 -11.73
C GLU A 72 3.99 4.82 -11.74
N ARG A 73 3.97 3.81 -12.62
CA ARG A 73 4.94 2.69 -12.65
C ARG A 73 5.79 2.65 -13.92
#